data_AF-X1N236-F1
#
_entry.id   AF-X1N236-F1
#
_cell.length_a   1.000
_cell.length_b   1.000
_cell.length_c   1.000
_cell.angle_alpha   90.00
_cell.angle_beta   90.00
_cell.angle_gamma   90.00
#
_symmetry.space_group_name_H-M   'P 1'
#
loop_
_entity.id
_entity.type
_entity.pdbx_description
1 polymer ?
#
loop_
_entity_poly.entity_id
_entity_poly.type
_entity_poly.pdbx_seq_one_letter_code
_entity_poly.pdbx_strand_id
1 'polypeptide(L)' 'MGLVNVKYGYFTEFWIITPKTNIYFGGDSGYFIGYREFGKIYSKIDYALIPTTAYHPRWFMHEAHMNSEEAIQAFQDLG' A
#
# COMPACT_ATOMS: atom_id res chain seq x y z
N MET A 1 -19.91 -0.56 14.75
CA MET A 1 -19.04 0.00 13.71
C MET A 1 -17.64 0.05 14.31
N GLY A 2 -16.87 -1.01 14.13
CA GLY A 2 -15.55 -1.16 14.76
C GLY A 2 -14.48 -0.81 13.76
N LEU A 3 -13.64 0.18 14.07
CA LEU A 3 -12.37 0.37 13.39
C LEU A 3 -11.41 -0.65 13.98
N VAL A 4 -11.12 -1.73 13.25
CA VAL A 4 -10.00 -2.60 13.60
C VAL A 4 -8.75 -1.90 13.06
N ASN A 5 -8.02 -1.23 13.94
CA ASN A 5 -6.75 -0.60 13.61
C ASN A 5 -5.67 -1.69 13.63
N VAL A 6 -5.35 -2.24 12.46
CA VAL A 6 -4.19 -3.14 12.35
C VAL A 6 -3.00 -2.31 11.88
N LYS A 7 -2.06 -2.06 12.79
CA LYS A 7 -0.90 -1.19 12.56
C LYS A 7 0.33 -2.03 12.28
N TYR A 8 0.63 -2.28 11.00
CA TYR A 8 1.91 -2.80 10.54
C TYR A 8 2.34 -2.03 9.29
N GLY A 9 2.84 -0.81 9.49
CA GLY A 9 3.38 0.04 8.44
C GLY A 9 4.14 1.19 9.09
N TYR A 10 5.20 1.65 8.45
CA TYR A 10 5.85 2.93 8.79
C TYR A 10 4.78 4.05 8.79
N PHE A 11 5.04 5.19 9.43
CA PHE A 11 4.06 6.19 9.90
C PHE A 11 2.94 6.68 8.93
N THR A 12 2.92 6.26 7.67
CA THR A 12 2.08 6.77 6.57
C THR A 12 1.07 5.78 5.97
N GLU A 13 1.12 4.48 6.30
CA GLU A 13 0.28 3.45 5.63
C GLU A 13 -0.81 2.88 6.54
N PHE A 14 -1.98 2.58 5.99
CA PHE A 14 -3.11 2.02 6.74
C PHE A 14 -3.86 0.92 5.99
N TRP A 15 -4.29 -0.08 6.76
CA TRP A 15 -5.20 -1.12 6.32
C TRP A 15 -6.55 -0.95 7.02
N ILE A 16 -7.60 -0.64 6.25
CA ILE A 16 -8.93 -0.25 6.76
C ILE A 16 -9.92 -1.37 6.47
N ILE A 17 -10.31 -2.10 7.51
CA ILE A 17 -11.25 -3.23 7.41
C ILE A 17 -12.61 -2.84 7.97
N THR A 18 -13.64 -3.05 7.16
CA THR A 18 -15.03 -2.98 7.55
C THR A 18 -15.73 -4.31 7.23
N PRO A 19 -16.93 -4.60 7.77
CA PRO A 19 -17.65 -5.83 7.45
C PRO A 19 -18.00 -6.03 5.96
N LYS A 20 -17.91 -4.99 5.12
CA LYS A 20 -18.30 -5.03 3.70
C LYS A 20 -17.17 -4.69 2.74
N THR A 21 -16.11 -4.08 3.23
CA THR A 21 -15.09 -3.46 2.39
C THR A 21 -13.75 -3.47 3.09
N ASN A 22 -12.72 -3.80 2.33
CA ASN A 22 -11.33 -3.81 2.73
C ASN A 22 -10.52 -2.84 1.86
N ILE A 23 -9.87 -1.86 2.48
CA ILE A 23 -9.17 -0.77 1.78
C ILE A 23 -7.72 -0.69 2.25
N TYR A 24 -6.78 -0.65 1.32
CA TYR A 24 -5.38 -0.27 1.60
C TYR A 24 -5.15 1.19 1.23
N PHE A 25 -4.53 1.92 2.14
CA PHE A 25 -4.05 3.27 1.94
C PHE A 25 -2.53 3.26 2.01
N GLY A 26 -1.89 3.41 0.85
CA GLY A 26 -0.47 3.10 0.65
C GLY A 26 0.52 4.15 1.10
N GLY A 27 0.07 5.33 1.54
CA GLY A 27 0.94 6.40 2.04
C GLY A 27 2.09 6.76 1.10
N ASP A 28 3.05 7.55 1.60
CA ASP A 28 4.31 7.78 0.90
C ASP A 28 5.23 6.59 1.20
N SER A 29 5.50 5.80 0.17
CA SER A 29 6.34 4.60 0.22
C SER A 29 6.88 4.27 -1.17
N GLY A 30 8.13 3.79 -1.23
CA GLY A 30 8.67 3.14 -2.43
C GLY A 30 8.16 1.70 -2.57
N TYR A 31 8.42 1.05 -3.70
CA TYR A 31 8.06 -0.36 -3.84
C TYR A 31 9.01 -1.27 -3.04
N PHE A 32 8.47 -2.20 -2.26
CA PHE A 32 9.24 -3.16 -1.47
C PHE A 32 8.49 -4.49 -1.28
N ILE A 33 9.18 -5.51 -0.78
CA ILE A 33 8.61 -6.87 -0.61
C ILE A 33 7.39 -6.94 0.33
N GLY A 34 7.18 -5.92 1.17
CA GLY A 34 6.08 -5.90 2.14
C GLY A 34 4.71 -5.97 1.52
N TYR A 35 4.48 -5.42 0.32
CA TYR A 35 3.19 -5.54 -0.39
C TYR A 35 2.75 -7.00 -0.55
N ARG A 36 3.69 -7.88 -0.90
CA ARG A 36 3.43 -9.31 -1.05
C ARG A 36 3.15 -9.99 0.28
N GLU A 37 3.84 -9.58 1.34
CA GLU A 37 3.59 -10.11 2.67
C GLU A 37 2.24 -9.63 3.22
N PHE A 38 1.85 -8.39 2.94
CA PHE A 38 0.54 -7.85 3.28
C PHE A 38 -0.58 -8.60 2.56
N GLY A 39 -0.45 -8.88 1.26
CA GLY A 39 -1.43 -9.67 0.52
C GLY A 39 -1.63 -11.10 1.06
N LYS A 40 -0.60 -11.70 1.69
CA LYS A 40 -0.72 -12.99 2.38
C LYS A 40 -1.45 -12.89 3.71
N ILE A 41 -1.24 -11.80 4.46
CA ILE A 41 -1.81 -11.60 5.80
C ILE A 41 -3.27 -11.14 5.71
N TYR A 42 -3.53 -10.16 4.85
CA TYR A 42 -4.83 -9.53 4.69
C TYR A 42 -5.45 -9.97 3.37
N SER A 43 -5.98 -11.19 3.35
CA SER A 43 -6.56 -11.75 2.13
C SER A 43 -7.77 -10.92 1.66
N LYS A 44 -7.74 -10.51 0.38
CA LYS A 44 -8.79 -9.81 -0.38
C LYS A 44 -8.96 -8.34 -0.04
N ILE A 45 -8.30 -7.50 -0.83
CA ILE A 45 -8.51 -6.06 -0.88
C ILE A 45 -9.58 -5.71 -1.91
N ASP A 46 -10.47 -4.77 -1.58
CA ASP A 46 -11.45 -4.26 -2.55
C ASP A 46 -10.92 -3.01 -3.27
N TYR A 47 -10.17 -2.16 -2.54
CA TYR A 47 -9.64 -0.91 -3.06
C TYR A 47 -8.24 -0.61 -2.51
N ALA A 48 -7.32 -0.19 -3.37
CA ALA A 48 -6.02 0.32 -2.97
C ALA A 48 -5.84 1.78 -3.43
N LEU A 49 -5.40 2.64 -2.52
CA LEU A 49 -5.09 4.04 -2.76
C LEU A 49 -3.57 4.21 -2.67
N ILE A 50 -2.90 4.22 -3.82
CA ILE A 50 -1.43 4.27 -3.93
C ILE A 50 -1.03 5.57 -4.66
N PRO A 51 -0.24 6.47 -4.04
CA PRO A 51 0.21 7.68 -4.70
C PRO A 51 1.27 7.36 -5.76
N THR A 52 1.24 8.13 -6.85
CA THR A 52 2.14 7.97 -8.01
C THR A 52 2.75 9.31 -8.42
N THR A 53 2.91 10.23 -7.46
CA THR A 53 3.47 11.57 -7.68
C THR A 53 4.81 11.72 -6.96
N ALA A 54 5.52 12.83 -7.21
CA ALA A 54 6.80 13.16 -6.57
C ALA A 54 7.91 12.11 -6.72
N TYR A 55 7.83 11.20 -7.70
CA TYR A 55 8.74 10.07 -7.80
C TYR A 55 10.08 10.35 -8.53
N HIS A 56 10.39 11.60 -8.88
CA HIS A 56 11.63 11.99 -9.58
C HIS A 56 12.56 12.90 -8.73
N PRO A 57 13.89 12.79 -8.91
CA PRO A 57 14.60 11.83 -9.76
C PRO A 57 14.67 10.42 -9.14
N ARG A 58 14.65 9.36 -9.95
CA ARG A 58 14.52 7.97 -9.46
C ARG A 58 15.63 7.54 -8.50
N TRP A 59 16.87 7.95 -8.75
CA TRP A 59 18.02 7.61 -7.89
C TRP A 59 17.82 8.06 -6.43
N PHE A 60 17.03 9.12 -6.20
CA PHE A 60 16.74 9.66 -4.88
C PHE A 60 15.37 9.21 -4.36
N MET A 61 14.34 9.29 -5.20
CA MET A 61 12.95 9.14 -4.76
C MET A 61 12.43 7.70 -4.75
N HIS A 62 13.11 6.74 -5.37
CA HIS A 62 12.56 5.38 -5.52
C HIS A 62 12.27 4.65 -4.21
N GLU A 63 13.03 4.93 -3.13
CA GLU A 63 12.78 4.34 -1.81
C GLU A 63 11.54 4.92 -1.11
N ALA A 64 11.17 6.16 -1.46
CA ALA A 64 10.12 6.91 -0.78
C ALA A 64 8.83 7.06 -1.61
N HIS A 65 8.91 6.98 -2.94
CA HIS A 65 7.77 7.22 -3.83
C HIS A 65 7.79 6.26 -5.03
N MET A 66 6.67 5.58 -5.20
CA MET A 66 6.42 4.73 -6.36
C MET A 66 6.18 5.53 -7.64
N ASN A 67 6.68 5.02 -8.75
CA ASN A 67 6.16 5.38 -10.08
C ASN A 67 4.87 4.59 -10.38
N SER A 68 4.27 4.83 -11.54
CA SER A 68 3.01 4.19 -11.92
C SER A 68 3.14 2.67 -12.06
N GLU A 69 4.24 2.18 -12.62
CA GLU A 69 4.50 0.75 -12.81
C GLU A 69 4.66 0.01 -11.48
N GLU A 70 5.43 0.59 -10.56
CA GLU A 70 5.63 0.10 -9.19
C GLU A 70 4.32 0.08 -8.40
N ALA A 71 3.48 1.12 -8.55
CA ALA A 71 2.17 1.15 -7.91
C ALA A 71 1.22 0.06 -8.43
N ILE A 72 1.25 -0.22 -9.74
CA ILE A 72 0.50 -1.33 -10.34
C ILE A 72 1.02 -2.67 -9.80
N GLN A 73 2.33 -2.84 -9.70
CA GLN A 73 2.94 -4.05 -9.14
C GLN A 73 2.58 -4.23 -7.65
N ALA A 74 2.65 -3.17 -6.85
CA ALA A 74 2.21 -3.17 -5.46
C ALA A 74 0.75 -3.59 -5.34
N PHE A 75 -0.14 -3.03 -6.17
CA PHE A 75 -1.55 -3.42 -6.20
C PHE A 75 -1.74 -4.91 -6.50
N GLN A 76 -0.99 -5.47 -7.47
CA GLN A 76 -1.05 -6.90 -7.78
C GLN A 76 -0.51 -7.78 -6.65
N ASP A 77 0.56 -7.36 -5.97
CA ASP A 77 1.13 -8.11 -4.84
C ASP A 77 0.24 -8.07 -3.58
N LEU A 78 -0.63 -7.06 -3.45
CA LEU A 78 -1.61 -6.95 -2.36
C LEU A 78 -2.78 -7.96 -2.47
N GLY A 79 -2.96 -8.59 -3.63
CA GLY A 79 -4.00 -9.60 -3.89
C GLY A 79 -5.39 -9.03 -4.13
#